data_AF-A0A9E2FSG8-F1
#
_entry.id   AF-A0A9E2FSG8-F1
#
_cell.length_a   1.000
_cell.length_b   1.000
_cell.length_c   1.000
_cell.angle_alpha   90.00
_cell.angle_beta   90.00
_cell.angle_gamma   90.00
#
_symmetry.space_group_name_H-M   'P 1'
#
loop_
_entity.id
_entity.type
_entity.pdbx_description
1 polymer ?
#
loop_
_entity_poly.entity_id
_entity_poly.type
_entity_poly.pdbx_seq_one_letter_code
_entity_poly.pdbx_strand_id
1 'polypeptide(L)'
;MCEHKYKEFEEISNNVRHWERMRWVSMTVFMAIMAVSFNAYFSSGTQIGQFNSYLLRITGIAMVAVFWVQDERIVAYWKSTRERAKEVEKELGIKVFSITPHRGLFSSGTAVRILYSIFLILWVFQFFL
;
A
#
# COMPACT_ATOMS: atom_id res chain seq x y z
N MET A 1 -0.17 -37.55 -5.81
CA MET A 1 0.33 -36.38 -6.57
C MET A 1 -0.62 -35.19 -6.49
N CYS A 2 -1.94 -35.35 -6.69
CA CYS A 2 -2.90 -34.25 -6.56
C CYS A 2 -2.96 -33.62 -5.16
N GLU A 3 -2.89 -34.41 -4.07
CA GLU A 3 -3.03 -33.88 -2.70
C GLU A 3 -1.99 -32.82 -2.34
N HIS A 4 -0.72 -33.02 -2.75
CA HIS A 4 0.34 -32.04 -2.53
C HIS A 4 0.05 -30.71 -3.24
N LYS A 5 -0.48 -30.76 -4.46
CA LYS A 5 -0.80 -29.57 -5.25
C LYS A 5 -1.99 -28.79 -4.67
N TYR A 6 -2.96 -29.49 -4.09
CA TYR A 6 -4.03 -28.83 -3.34
C TYR A 6 -3.52 -28.10 -2.09
N LYS A 7 -2.59 -28.71 -1.33
CA LYS A 7 -1.94 -28.04 -0.18
C LYS A 7 -1.15 -26.81 -0.62
N GLU A 8 -0.35 -26.93 -1.68
CA GLU A 8 0.37 -25.79 -2.28
C GLU A 8 -0.61 -24.67 -2.69
N PHE A 9 -1.73 -25.01 -3.33
CA PHE A 9 -2.75 -24.05 -3.72
C PHE A 9 -3.39 -23.34 -2.52
N GLU A 10 -3.68 -24.07 -1.44
CA GLU A 10 -4.23 -23.52 -0.21
C GLU A 10 -3.25 -22.52 0.46
N GLU A 11 -1.97 -22.89 0.55
CA GLU A 11 -0.92 -22.01 1.06
C GLU A 11 -0.78 -20.74 0.22
N ILE A 12 -0.77 -20.87 -1.11
CA ILE A 12 -0.72 -19.72 -2.02
C ILE A 12 -1.95 -18.82 -1.83
N SER A 13 -3.14 -19.41 -1.72
CA SER A 13 -4.39 -18.65 -1.48
C SER A 13 -4.34 -17.88 -0.16
N ASN A 14 -3.81 -18.50 0.90
CA ASN A 14 -3.59 -17.85 2.18
C ASN A 14 -2.57 -16.71 2.07
N ASN A 15 -1.48 -16.89 1.31
CA ASN A 15 -0.50 -15.84 1.05
C ASN A 15 -1.09 -14.65 0.27
N VAL A 16 -1.91 -14.90 -0.75
CA VAL A 16 -2.59 -13.82 -1.49
C VAL A 16 -3.45 -12.96 -0.54
N ARG A 17 -4.25 -13.61 0.31
CA ARG A 17 -5.09 -12.93 1.31
C ARG A 17 -4.24 -12.18 2.34
N HIS A 18 -3.13 -12.77 2.76
CA HIS A 18 -2.20 -12.14 3.69
C HIS A 18 -1.63 -10.82 3.13
N TRP A 19 -1.12 -10.83 1.90
CA TRP A 19 -0.58 -9.61 1.27
C TRP A 19 -1.64 -8.53 1.05
N GLU A 20 -2.85 -8.92 0.67
CA GLU A 20 -3.98 -7.99 0.57
C GLU A 20 -4.32 -7.36 1.92
N ARG A 21 -4.37 -8.16 3.00
CA ARG A 21 -4.59 -7.65 4.36
C ARG A 21 -3.47 -6.71 4.80
N MET A 22 -2.21 -7.08 4.56
CA MET A 22 -1.06 -6.25 4.91
C MET A 22 -1.14 -4.88 4.24
N ARG A 23 -1.56 -4.84 2.97
CA ARG A 23 -1.77 -3.59 2.23
C ARG A 23 -2.79 -2.69 2.92
N TRP A 24 -3.95 -3.22 3.27
CA TRP A 24 -5.00 -2.45 3.93
C TRP A 24 -4.56 -1.96 5.31
N VAL A 25 -3.92 -2.81 6.11
CA VAL A 25 -3.39 -2.45 7.42
C VAL A 25 -2.35 -1.34 7.31
N SER A 26 -1.40 -1.44 6.37
CA SER A 26 -0.39 -0.40 6.16
C SER A 26 -1.01 0.93 5.75
N MET A 27 -2.04 0.91 4.89
CA MET A 27 -2.75 2.13 4.51
C MET A 27 -3.49 2.77 5.68
N THR A 28 -4.14 1.98 6.54
CA THR A 28 -4.81 2.51 7.73
C THR A 28 -3.82 3.19 8.68
N VAL A 29 -2.68 2.54 8.94
CA VAL A 29 -1.62 3.10 9.79
C VAL A 29 -1.07 4.39 9.17
N PHE A 30 -0.79 4.38 7.86
CA PHE A 30 -0.35 5.57 7.15
C PHE A 30 -1.34 6.74 7.30
N MET A 31 -2.64 6.49 7.06
CA MET A 31 -3.68 7.52 7.18
C MET A 31 -3.79 8.08 8.60
N ALA A 32 -3.65 7.23 9.62
CA ALA A 32 -3.67 7.67 11.02
C ALA A 32 -2.47 8.58 11.34
N ILE A 33 -1.26 8.19 10.94
CA ILE A 33 -0.04 8.98 11.14
C ILE A 33 -0.17 10.33 10.40
N MET A 34 -0.67 10.31 9.17
CA MET A 34 -0.88 11.51 8.37
C MET A 34 -1.91 12.45 9.01
N ALA A 35 -3.04 11.92 9.50
CA ALA A 35 -4.05 12.71 10.18
C ALA A 35 -3.52 13.36 11.46
N VAL A 36 -2.75 12.61 12.27
CA VAL A 36 -2.09 13.15 13.48
C VAL A 36 -1.09 14.23 13.11
N SER A 37 -0.29 14.01 12.06
CA SER A 37 0.73 14.98 11.61
C SER A 37 0.09 16.29 11.13
N PHE A 38 -0.98 16.20 10.33
CA PHE A 38 -1.71 17.40 9.92
C PHE A 38 -2.44 18.08 11.08
N ASN A 39 -3.03 17.31 11.99
CA ASN A 39 -3.67 17.88 13.16
C ASN A 39 -2.65 18.64 14.01
N ALA A 40 -1.46 18.08 14.27
CA ALA A 40 -0.39 18.77 14.99
C ALA A 40 0.03 20.07 14.29
N TYR A 41 0.09 20.06 12.96
CA TYR A 41 0.46 21.25 12.17
C TYR A 41 -0.61 22.35 12.21
N PHE A 42 -1.90 22.01 12.07
CA PHE A 42 -2.98 22.99 11.94
C PHE A 42 -3.68 23.35 13.27
N SER A 43 -3.61 22.52 14.31
CA SER A 43 -4.24 22.78 15.61
C SER A 43 -3.47 23.80 16.47
N SER A 44 -2.22 24.07 16.10
CA SER A 44 -1.37 25.03 16.81
C SER A 44 -1.81 26.46 16.44
N GLY A 45 -2.78 27.00 17.17
CA GLY A 45 -3.09 28.44 17.16
C GLY A 45 -1.92 29.29 17.67
N THR A 46 -0.94 28.66 18.31
CA THR A 46 0.38 29.20 18.64
C THR A 46 1.35 28.90 17.50
N GLN A 47 2.16 29.89 17.10
CA GLN A 47 3.19 29.72 16.08
C GLN A 47 4.13 28.56 16.50
N ILE A 48 4.04 27.43 15.79
CA ILE A 48 5.01 26.34 15.92
C ILE A 48 6.38 26.96 15.60
N GLY A 49 7.34 26.80 16.51
CA GLY A 49 8.70 27.27 16.29
C GLY A 49 9.23 26.76 14.95
N GLN A 50 9.91 27.61 14.19
CA GLN A 50 10.36 27.29 12.81
C GLN A 50 11.07 25.93 12.73
N PHE A 51 11.91 25.63 13.72
CA PHE A 51 12.61 24.34 13.83
C PHE A 51 11.66 23.13 13.89
N ASN A 52 10.64 23.18 14.73
CA ASN A 52 9.65 22.09 14.86
C ASN A 52 8.81 21.95 13.58
N SER A 53 8.51 23.06 12.90
CA SER A 53 7.83 23.04 11.61
C SER A 53 8.67 22.32 10.55
N TYR A 54 9.97 22.65 10.44
CA TYR A 54 10.88 21.96 9.51
C TYR A 54 10.99 20.46 9.82
N LEU A 55 11.17 20.08 11.09
CA LEU A 55 11.22 18.66 11.48
C LEU A 55 9.94 17.91 11.12
N LEU A 56 8.77 18.51 11.33
CA LEU A 56 7.50 17.89 10.98
C LEU A 56 7.37 17.67 9.46
N ARG A 57 7.76 18.67 8.66
CA ARG A 57 7.74 18.59 7.20
C ARG A 57 8.67 17.48 6.67
N ILE A 58 9.90 17.40 7.19
CA ILE A 58 10.87 16.34 6.83
C ILE A 58 10.32 14.96 7.20
N THR A 59 9.79 14.84 8.42
CA THR A 59 9.19 13.58 8.90
C THR A 59 8.01 13.17 8.01
N GLY A 60 7.16 14.12 7.64
CA GLY A 60 6.04 13.88 6.72
C GLY A 60 6.47 13.32 5.37
N ILE A 61 7.47 13.93 4.71
CA ILE A 61 8.03 13.44 3.44
C ILE A 61 8.60 12.04 3.62
N ALA A 62 9.42 11.82 4.67
CA ALA A 62 10.04 10.54 4.93
C ALA A 62 9.00 9.43 5.14
N MET A 63 7.93 9.72 5.90
CA MET A 63 6.85 8.76 6.13
C MET A 63 6.10 8.41 4.83
N VAL A 64 5.76 9.40 4.00
CA VAL A 64 5.15 9.12 2.69
C VAL A 64 6.06 8.23 1.84
N ALA A 65 7.35 8.52 1.78
CA ALA A 65 8.30 7.73 0.99
C ALA A 65 8.43 6.28 1.50
N VAL A 66 8.55 6.09 2.83
CA VAL A 66 8.65 4.75 3.44
C VAL A 66 7.41 3.92 3.15
N PHE A 67 6.21 4.47 3.40
CA PHE A 67 4.95 3.75 3.16
C PHE A 67 4.69 3.49 1.68
N TRP A 68 5.09 4.40 0.79
CA TRP A 68 5.02 4.17 -0.65
C TRP A 68 5.91 3.00 -1.06
N VAL A 69 7.19 3.00 -0.66
CA VAL A 69 8.11 1.89 -0.96
C VAL A 69 7.57 0.56 -0.41
N GLN A 70 7.00 0.57 0.79
CA GLN A 70 6.38 -0.61 1.38
C GLN A 70 5.18 -1.12 0.54
N ASP A 71 4.28 -0.23 0.09
CA ASP A 71 3.15 -0.62 -0.77
C ASP A 71 3.62 -1.23 -2.09
N GLU A 72 4.64 -0.64 -2.74
CA GLU A 72 5.19 -1.18 -3.99
C GLU A 72 5.76 -2.60 -3.79
N ARG A 73 6.44 -2.84 -2.66
CA ARG A 73 6.94 -4.19 -2.32
C ARG A 73 5.79 -5.16 -2.08
N ILE A 74 4.76 -4.78 -1.32
CA ILE A 74 3.58 -5.62 -1.08
C ILE A 74 2.90 -5.98 -2.41
N VAL A 75 2.74 -5.00 -3.31
CA VAL A 75 2.17 -5.22 -4.64
C VAL A 75 3.03 -6.16 -5.47
N ALA A 76 4.37 -6.05 -5.41
CA ALA A 76 5.28 -6.97 -6.09
C ALA A 76 5.14 -8.40 -5.58
N TYR A 77 5.15 -8.61 -4.25
CA TYR A 77 4.94 -9.94 -3.65
C TYR A 77 3.58 -10.52 -3.98
N TRP A 78 2.52 -9.70 -3.93
CA TRP A 78 1.17 -10.11 -4.28
C TRP A 78 1.08 -10.56 -5.75
N LYS A 79 1.71 -9.82 -6.69
CA LYS A 79 1.75 -10.20 -8.11
C LYS A 79 2.45 -11.53 -8.32
N SER A 80 3.66 -11.70 -7.75
CA SER A 80 4.43 -12.94 -7.86
C SER A 80 3.67 -14.14 -7.30
N THR A 81 3.07 -13.99 -6.11
CA THR A 81 2.25 -15.03 -5.48
C THR A 81 1.05 -15.39 -6.36
N ARG A 82 0.40 -14.38 -6.96
CA ARG A 82 -0.77 -14.57 -7.82
C ARG A 82 -0.42 -15.21 -9.17
N GLU A 83 0.75 -14.91 -9.72
CA GLU A 83 1.27 -15.59 -10.92
C GLU A 83 1.49 -17.07 -10.65
N ARG A 84 2.15 -17.39 -9.52
CA ARG A 84 2.32 -18.78 -9.09
C ARG A 84 0.97 -19.50 -8.87
N ALA A 85 -0.01 -18.81 -8.30
CA ALA A 85 -1.36 -19.36 -8.13
C ALA A 85 -1.97 -19.80 -9.46
N LYS A 86 -1.80 -19.01 -10.52
CA LYS A 86 -2.33 -19.33 -11.86
C LYS A 86 -1.64 -20.54 -12.49
N GLU A 87 -0.35 -20.73 -12.23
CA GLU A 87 0.37 -21.92 -12.69
C GLU A 87 -0.18 -23.19 -12.03
N VAL A 88 -0.34 -23.17 -10.70
CA VAL A 88 -0.88 -24.31 -9.95
C VAL A 88 -2.34 -24.59 -10.32
N GLU A 89 -3.14 -23.55 -10.58
CA GLU A 89 -4.51 -23.69 -11.11
C GLU A 89 -4.57 -24.45 -12.42
N LYS A 90 -3.65 -24.14 -13.35
CA LYS A 90 -3.58 -24.80 -14.66
C LYS A 90 -3.28 -26.29 -14.50
N GLU A 91 -2.44 -26.66 -13.54
CA GLU A 91 -2.11 -28.06 -13.23
C GLU A 91 -3.29 -28.80 -12.58
N LEU A 92 -4.08 -28.12 -11.75
CA LEU A 92 -5.23 -28.69 -11.04
C LEU A 92 -6.54 -28.66 -11.84
N GLY A 93 -6.60 -27.92 -12.96
CA GLY A 93 -7.83 -27.74 -13.74
C GLY A 93 -8.87 -26.82 -13.06
N ILE A 94 -8.44 -25.97 -12.14
CA ILE A 94 -9.31 -25.04 -11.37
C ILE A 94 -9.14 -23.62 -11.93
N LYS A 95 -10.14 -22.73 -11.76
CA LYS A 95 -10.10 -21.33 -12.24
C LYS A 95 -10.65 -20.35 -11.21
N VAL A 96 -9.86 -19.99 -10.19
CA VAL A 96 -10.20 -18.97 -9.18
C VAL A 96 -9.47 -17.65 -9.46
N PHE A 97 -8.15 -17.67 -9.62
CA PHE A 97 -7.28 -16.50 -9.84
C PHE A 97 -7.15 -16.13 -11.31
N SER A 98 -7.37 -17.10 -12.21
CA SER A 98 -7.33 -16.93 -13.66
C SER A 98 -8.47 -16.04 -14.18
N ILE A 99 -9.64 -16.08 -13.53
CA ILE A 99 -10.78 -15.22 -13.85
C ILE A 99 -10.50 -13.84 -13.25
N THR A 100 -10.01 -12.91 -14.06
CA THR A 100 -9.79 -11.53 -13.62
C THR A 100 -10.84 -10.63 -14.27
N PRO A 101 -11.69 -9.92 -13.52
CA PRO A 101 -12.60 -8.95 -14.11
C PRO A 101 -11.79 -7.84 -14.79
N HIS A 102 -12.34 -7.28 -15.88
CA HIS A 102 -11.68 -6.22 -16.64
C HIS A 102 -11.38 -5.03 -15.72
N ARG A 103 -10.11 -4.73 -15.50
CA ARG A 103 -9.70 -3.54 -14.73
C ARG A 103 -9.79 -2.34 -15.66
N GLY A 104 -10.72 -1.41 -15.37
CA GLY A 104 -10.76 -0.11 -16.03
C GLY A 104 -9.56 0.77 -15.65
N LEU A 105 -9.57 2.03 -16.08
CA LEU A 105 -8.48 2.99 -15.85
C LEU A 105 -8.20 3.24 -14.34
N PHE A 106 -9.20 3.05 -13.48
CA PHE A 106 -9.06 3.14 -12.02
C PHE A 106 -8.76 1.78 -11.41
N SER A 107 -7.50 1.36 -11.48
CA SER A 107 -7.02 0.24 -10.67
C SER A 107 -6.76 0.71 -9.23
N SER A 108 -7.00 -0.16 -8.24
CA SER A 108 -6.63 0.10 -6.84
C SER A 108 -5.14 0.47 -6.67
N GLY A 109 -4.25 -0.07 -7.51
CA GLY A 109 -2.83 0.32 -7.52
C GLY A 109 -2.63 1.79 -7.89
N THR A 110 -3.31 2.24 -8.95
CA THR A 110 -3.24 3.63 -9.43
C THR A 110 -3.79 4.60 -8.37
N ALA A 111 -4.92 4.28 -7.76
CA ALA A 111 -5.54 5.14 -6.74
C ALA A 111 -4.61 5.36 -5.53
N VAL A 112 -3.94 4.30 -5.06
CA VAL A 112 -3.02 4.38 -3.92
C VAL A 112 -1.77 5.18 -4.28
N ARG A 113 -1.22 5.03 -5.49
CA ARG A 113 -0.10 5.86 -5.96
C ARG A 113 -0.48 7.34 -6.06
N ILE A 114 -1.67 7.65 -6.57
CA ILE A 114 -2.19 9.03 -6.60
C ILE A 114 -2.28 9.58 -5.18
N LEU A 115 -2.79 8.79 -4.22
CA LEU A 115 -2.88 9.22 -2.83
C LEU A 115 -1.52 9.57 -2.24
N TYR A 116 -0.51 8.70 -2.40
CA TYR A 116 0.86 9.01 -1.94
C TYR A 116 1.44 10.25 -2.63
N SER A 117 1.24 10.40 -3.95
CA SER A 117 1.66 11.60 -4.68
C SER A 117 1.02 12.86 -4.12
N ILE A 118 -0.28 12.84 -3.80
CA ILE A 118 -0.98 13.99 -3.21
C ILE A 118 -0.34 14.36 -1.86
N PHE A 119 -0.14 13.40 -0.96
CA PHE A 119 0.48 13.70 0.34
C PHE A 119 1.93 14.17 0.20
N LEU A 120 2.69 13.60 -0.73
CA LEU A 120 4.05 14.05 -1.02
C LEU A 120 4.06 15.50 -1.52
N ILE A 121 3.19 15.82 -2.49
CA ILE A 121 3.05 17.19 -3.01
C ILE A 121 2.62 18.15 -1.91
N LEU A 122 1.68 17.77 -1.05
CA LEU A 122 1.26 18.61 0.08
C LEU A 122 2.43 18.93 1.01
N TRP A 123 3.23 17.94 1.38
CA TRP A 123 4.41 18.20 2.23
C TRP A 123 5.49 19.03 1.53
N VAL A 124 5.77 18.76 0.25
CA VAL A 124 6.74 19.53 -0.53
C VAL A 124 6.25 20.96 -0.71
N PHE A 125 4.98 21.18 -1.02
CA PHE A 125 4.40 22.51 -1.18
C PHE A 125 4.49 23.32 0.11
N GLN A 126 4.29 22.67 1.26
CA GLN A 126 4.48 23.30 2.57
C GLN A 126 5.91 23.80 2.79
N PHE A 127 6.96 23.28 2.13
CA PHE A 127 8.31 23.86 2.24
C PHE A 127 8.43 25.27 1.66
N PHE A 128 7.59 25.60 0.68
CA PHE A 128 7.62 26.89 -0.02
C PHE A 128 6.68 27.92 0.60
N LEU A 129 5.79 27.50 1.51
CA LEU A 129 4.94 28.33 2.35
C LEU A 129 5.60 28.63 3.70
#